data_AF-A0A507ANQ7-F1
#
_entry.id   AF-A0A507ANQ7-F1
#
_cell.length_a   1.000
_cell.length_b   1.000
_cell.length_c   1.000
_cell.angle_alpha   90.00
_cell.angle_beta   90.00
_cell.angle_gamma   90.00
#
_symmetry.space_group_name_H-M   'P 1'
#
loop_
_entity.id
_entity.type
_entity.pdbx_description
1 polymer ?
#
loop_
_entity_poly.entity_id
_entity_poly.type
_entity_poly.pdbx_seq_one_letter_code
_entity_poly.pdbx_strand_id
1 'polypeptide(L)'
;MLWVVCLALLSDTVGQNGIGQAVGIIGIPMSVGPIIGPLLGGVIYAYGGYFAVFGLMFGLLAIDAVLRLLLVEKKVARKWLESGQNTQPEAAVPSADNKDEAVSPVPESVDTCETPTVPRVDNDGTQAPSSQNSKTSRRLPAVFRLLLNPRITVGIIGGLLQSALNVAFDSTLPLVVEDIFGWNQTGQGLIFITILIPSLLQPVFGRITDKYQQGRRLLGAGGCLLATPFYVLLRLVTHDSIGQKVLLCVLLVIIGLAMAISMPAIIAEIGTAVEDQEKEDPQAVKGGVVATGWSLVNAAYAAGCLIGPLFAGLIRNAAGWQTTTWCLGLLSGVTGVFVLLFLDGWIGKRTPKALIAKAAKEGSG
;
A
#
# COMPACT_ATOMS: atom_id res chain seq x y z
N MET A 1 9.33 -0.27 4.01
CA MET A 1 10.57 0.20 3.33
C MET A 1 10.92 -0.64 2.11
N LEU A 2 11.06 -1.97 2.22
CA LEU A 2 11.43 -2.85 1.10
C LEU A 2 10.46 -2.81 -0.10
N TRP A 3 9.16 -2.72 0.17
CA TRP A 3 8.11 -2.67 -0.84
C TRP A 3 8.29 -1.54 -1.87
N VAL A 4 8.59 -0.33 -1.40
CA VAL A 4 8.74 0.87 -2.25
C VAL A 4 9.96 0.75 -3.14
N VAL A 5 11.07 0.21 -2.61
CA VAL A 5 12.31 -0.03 -3.37
C VAL A 5 12.09 -1.10 -4.44
N CYS A 6 11.38 -2.19 -4.12
CA CYS A 6 11.05 -3.24 -5.09
C CYS A 6 10.19 -2.71 -6.24
N LEU A 7 9.13 -1.94 -5.95
CA LEU A 7 8.30 -1.31 -6.99
C LEU A 7 9.07 -0.28 -7.83
N ALA A 8 9.97 0.49 -7.20
CA ALA A 8 10.82 1.44 -7.92
C ALA A 8 11.78 0.71 -8.89
N LEU A 9 12.49 -0.32 -8.42
CA LEU A 9 13.37 -1.14 -9.26
C LEU A 9 12.59 -1.85 -10.39
N LEU A 10 11.37 -2.31 -10.10
CA LEU A 10 10.50 -2.94 -11.08
C LEU A 10 10.06 -1.96 -12.18
N SER A 11 9.64 -0.75 -11.77
CA SER A 11 9.29 0.35 -12.68
C SER A 11 10.47 0.72 -13.57
N ASP A 12 11.67 0.85 -13.00
CA ASP A 12 12.91 1.13 -13.74
C ASP A 12 13.32 -0.02 -14.68
N THR A 13 12.91 -1.25 -14.39
CA THR A 13 13.33 -2.45 -15.11
C THR A 13 12.41 -2.82 -16.27
N VAL A 14 11.09 -2.76 -16.06
CA VAL A 14 10.08 -3.30 -16.99
C VAL A 14 9.44 -2.20 -17.85
N GLY A 15 9.55 -0.93 -17.45
CA GLY A 15 8.93 0.20 -18.14
C GLY A 15 7.40 0.19 -18.04
N GLN A 16 6.75 1.32 -18.36
CA GLN A 16 5.32 1.54 -18.04
C GLN A 16 4.35 0.48 -18.62
N ASN A 17 4.71 -0.16 -19.75
CA ASN A 17 3.83 -1.10 -20.44
C ASN A 17 3.75 -2.50 -19.80
N GLY A 18 4.65 -2.84 -18.87
CA GLY A 18 4.65 -4.16 -18.19
C GLY A 18 4.54 -4.11 -16.67
N ILE A 19 4.47 -2.92 -16.07
CA ILE A 19 4.41 -2.74 -14.61
C ILE A 19 3.22 -3.48 -14.00
N GLY A 20 2.03 -3.43 -14.61
CA GLY A 20 0.84 -4.09 -14.08
C GLY A 20 1.01 -5.61 -13.94
N GLN A 21 1.58 -6.27 -14.95
CA GLN A 21 1.84 -7.72 -14.91
C GLN A 21 2.90 -8.06 -13.86
N ALA A 22 3.96 -7.24 -13.77
CA ALA A 22 5.03 -7.42 -12.83
C ALA A 22 4.55 -7.22 -11.37
N VAL A 23 3.72 -6.20 -11.12
CA VAL A 23 3.04 -5.99 -9.83
C VAL A 23 2.11 -7.15 -9.51
N GLY A 24 1.40 -7.70 -10.49
CA GLY A 24 0.57 -8.89 -10.33
C GLY A 24 1.38 -10.12 -9.87
N ILE A 25 2.56 -10.35 -10.45
CA ILE A 25 3.46 -11.45 -10.05
C ILE A 25 3.95 -11.25 -8.61
N ILE A 26 4.32 -10.01 -8.22
CA ILE A 26 4.73 -9.68 -6.84
C ILE A 26 3.58 -9.85 -5.84
N GLY A 27 2.33 -9.66 -6.28
CA GLY A 27 1.14 -9.86 -5.46
C GLY A 27 0.92 -11.31 -5.01
N ILE A 28 1.46 -12.29 -5.73
CA ILE A 28 1.30 -13.72 -5.40
C ILE A 28 2.01 -14.05 -4.06
N PRO A 29 3.33 -13.82 -3.89
CA PRO A 29 3.99 -14.00 -2.60
C PRO A 29 3.35 -13.23 -1.45
N MET A 30 2.82 -12.03 -1.72
CA MET A 30 2.18 -11.19 -0.71
C MET A 30 0.90 -11.82 -0.14
N SER A 31 0.16 -12.55 -0.96
CA SER A 31 -1.05 -13.26 -0.54
C SER A 31 -0.73 -14.61 0.09
N VAL A 32 0.28 -15.31 -0.45
CA VAL A 32 0.64 -16.67 -0.03
C VAL A 32 1.46 -16.68 1.27
N GLY A 33 2.34 -15.70 1.47
CA GLY A 33 3.23 -15.62 2.63
C GLY A 33 2.51 -15.67 3.98
N PRO A 34 1.49 -14.83 4.21
CA PRO A 34 0.69 -14.88 5.44
C PRO A 34 -0.05 -16.20 5.66
N ILE A 35 -0.31 -16.99 4.61
CA ILE A 35 -0.95 -18.31 4.70
C ILE A 35 0.06 -19.37 5.09
N ILE A 36 1.21 -19.38 4.42
CA ILE A 36 2.25 -20.38 4.63
C ILE A 36 3.03 -20.09 5.93
N GLY A 37 3.17 -18.83 6.32
CA GLY A 37 3.96 -18.38 7.46
C GLY A 37 3.55 -19.02 8.79
N PRO A 38 2.30 -18.84 9.27
CA PRO A 38 1.82 -19.45 10.50
C PRO A 38 1.85 -20.98 10.45
N LEU A 39 1.59 -21.57 9.28
CA LEU A 39 1.63 -23.02 9.08
C LEU A 39 3.05 -23.58 9.26
N LEU A 40 4.02 -23.06 8.50
CA LEU A 40 5.42 -23.50 8.58
C LEU A 40 6.03 -23.14 9.93
N GLY A 41 5.75 -21.94 10.44
CA GLY A 41 6.22 -21.49 11.74
C GLY A 41 5.75 -22.40 12.87
N GLY A 42 4.45 -22.74 12.90
CA GLY A 42 3.88 -23.65 13.90
C GLY A 42 4.44 -25.07 13.84
N VAL A 43 4.60 -25.64 12.64
CA VAL A 43 5.17 -26.98 12.45
C VAL A 43 6.65 -27.01 12.87
N ILE A 44 7.45 -26.04 12.43
CA ILE A 44 8.87 -25.99 12.78
C ILE A 44 9.07 -25.75 14.26
N TYR A 45 8.22 -24.92 14.88
CA TYR A 45 8.23 -24.71 16.33
C TYR A 45 7.94 -26.03 17.08
N ALA A 46 6.99 -26.83 16.59
CA ALA A 46 6.59 -28.10 17.22
C ALA A 46 7.72 -29.14 17.27
N TYR A 47 8.55 -29.21 16.23
CA TYR A 47 9.61 -30.24 16.14
C TYR A 47 11.00 -29.71 16.48
N GLY A 48 11.28 -28.44 16.22
CA GLY A 48 12.60 -27.83 16.38
C GLY A 48 12.71 -26.79 17.50
N GLY A 49 11.60 -26.47 18.16
CA GLY A 49 11.55 -25.46 19.22
C GLY A 49 11.81 -24.05 18.71
N TYR A 50 11.97 -23.13 19.67
CA TYR A 50 12.10 -21.68 19.41
C TYR A 50 13.26 -21.37 18.45
N PHE A 51 14.46 -21.89 18.74
CA PHE A 51 15.66 -21.58 17.95
C PHE A 51 15.58 -22.04 16.49
N ALA A 52 14.86 -23.12 16.18
CA ALA A 52 14.68 -23.57 14.80
C ALA A 52 13.86 -22.56 13.97
N VAL A 53 12.83 -21.95 14.57
CA VAL A 53 12.04 -20.89 13.92
C VAL A 53 12.91 -19.68 13.62
N PHE A 54 13.74 -19.24 14.58
CA PHE A 54 14.70 -18.15 14.36
C PHE A 54 15.72 -18.49 13.29
N GLY A 55 16.25 -19.72 13.28
CA GLY A 55 17.14 -20.20 12.24
C GLY A 55 16.55 -20.08 10.84
N LEU A 56 15.28 -20.50 10.66
CA LEU A 56 14.57 -20.32 9.39
C LEU A 56 14.44 -18.82 9.03
N MET A 57 13.99 -17.99 9.97
CA MET A 57 13.79 -16.55 9.73
C MET A 57 15.10 -15.86 9.33
N PHE A 58 16.19 -16.12 10.05
CA PHE A 58 17.51 -15.60 9.71
C PHE A 58 18.04 -16.15 8.39
N GLY A 59 17.78 -17.43 8.09
CA GLY A 59 18.14 -18.03 6.80
C GLY A 59 17.44 -17.35 5.62
N LEU A 60 16.13 -17.12 5.73
CA LEU A 60 15.37 -16.41 4.71
C LEU A 60 15.81 -14.94 4.57
N LEU A 61 16.10 -14.26 5.68
CA LEU A 61 16.65 -12.91 5.66
C LEU A 61 18.05 -12.85 5.02
N ALA A 62 18.90 -13.85 5.29
CA ALA A 62 20.22 -13.95 4.68
C ALA A 62 20.10 -14.20 3.17
N ILE A 63 19.18 -15.06 2.74
CA ILE A 63 18.89 -15.29 1.31
C ILE A 63 18.39 -13.99 0.66
N ASP A 64 17.45 -13.27 1.26
CA ASP A 64 16.98 -11.96 0.75
C ASP A 64 18.14 -10.95 0.66
N ALA A 65 19.00 -10.88 1.67
CA ALA A 65 20.18 -10.02 1.65
C ALA A 65 21.16 -10.39 0.54
N VAL A 66 21.45 -11.69 0.35
CA VAL A 66 22.33 -12.18 -0.74
C VAL A 66 21.72 -11.87 -2.10
N LEU A 67 20.43 -12.13 -2.31
CA LEU A 67 19.74 -11.83 -3.56
C LEU A 67 19.80 -10.33 -3.89
N ARG A 68 19.69 -9.45 -2.89
CA ARG A 68 19.86 -7.99 -3.07
C ARG A 68 21.29 -7.61 -3.42
N LEU A 69 22.28 -8.25 -2.81
CA LEU A 69 23.69 -8.00 -3.14
C LEU A 69 24.04 -8.46 -4.56
N LEU A 70 23.41 -9.55 -5.02
CA LEU A 70 23.56 -10.06 -6.39
C LEU A 70 22.75 -9.27 -7.42
N LEU A 71 21.81 -8.42 -6.99
CA LEU A 71 20.97 -7.62 -7.88
C LEU A 71 21.83 -6.51 -8.50
N VAL A 72 22.35 -6.78 -9.70
CA VAL A 72 23.08 -5.78 -10.49
C VAL A 72 22.08 -4.76 -11.04
N GLU A 73 22.14 -3.54 -10.53
CA GLU A 73 21.32 -2.44 -11.05
C GLU A 73 21.64 -2.18 -12.52
N LYS A 74 20.60 -2.09 -13.37
CA LYS A 74 20.75 -1.80 -14.82
C LYS A 74 21.56 -0.54 -15.11
N LYS A 75 21.57 0.45 -14.19
CA LYS A 75 22.37 1.68 -14.29
C LYS A 75 23.87 1.42 -14.14
N VAL A 76 24.27 0.43 -13.32
CA VAL A 76 25.67 0.00 -13.20
C VAL A 76 26.06 -0.82 -14.43
N ALA A 77 25.21 -1.76 -14.87
CA ALA A 77 25.46 -2.55 -16.08
C ALA A 77 25.65 -1.68 -17.34
N ARG A 78 24.90 -0.58 -17.47
CA ARG A 78 25.01 0.36 -18.61
C ARG A 78 26.37 1.08 -18.65
N LYS A 79 26.93 1.47 -17.49
CA LYS A 79 28.28 2.05 -17.40
C LYS A 79 29.39 1.09 -17.85
N TRP A 80 29.24 -0.20 -17.61
CA TRP A 80 30.21 -1.21 -18.05
C TRP A 80 30.09 -1.54 -19.55
N LEU A 81 28.88 -1.48 -20.12
CA LEU A 81 28.65 -1.62 -21.56
C LEU A 81 29.19 -0.42 -22.36
N GLU A 82 28.99 0.81 -21.86
CA GLU A 82 29.50 2.03 -22.47
C GLU A 82 31.04 2.14 -22.33
N SER A 83 31.61 1.69 -21.21
CA SER A 83 33.07 1.66 -21.01
C SER A 83 33.78 0.57 -21.85
N GLY A 84 33.05 -0.42 -22.37
CA GLY A 84 33.60 -1.49 -23.21
C GLY A 84 33.67 -1.17 -24.71
N GLN A 85 33.00 -0.11 -25.16
CA GLN A 85 32.99 0.31 -26.58
C GLN A 85 34.07 1.35 -26.92
N ASN A 86 34.81 1.87 -25.93
CA ASN A 86 35.81 2.92 -26.15
C ASN A 86 37.26 2.42 -26.35
N THR A 87 37.45 1.12 -26.62
CA THR A 87 38.76 0.55 -26.92
C THR A 87 38.75 -0.16 -28.27
N GLN A 88 38.79 0.61 -29.35
CA GLN A 88 39.23 0.13 -30.66
C GLN A 88 40.27 1.13 -31.20
N PRO A 89 41.53 0.71 -31.48
CA PRO A 89 42.54 1.60 -32.03
C PRO A 89 42.20 1.99 -33.47
N GLU A 90 42.24 3.29 -33.71
CA GLU A 90 42.17 3.95 -35.01
C GLU A 90 43.33 3.53 -35.92
N ALA A 91 43.01 3.08 -37.14
CA ALA A 91 43.96 3.01 -38.27
C ALA A 91 43.23 3.29 -39.60
N ALA A 92 43.34 4.56 -40.04
CA ALA A 92 43.35 5.14 -41.39
C ALA A 92 42.91 4.33 -42.65
N VAL A 93 41.81 4.81 -43.30
CA VAL A 93 41.48 5.15 -44.74
C VAL A 93 42.17 4.43 -45.95
N PRO A 94 41.65 4.43 -47.23
CA PRO A 94 40.42 5.04 -47.81
C PRO A 94 39.62 4.26 -48.91
N SER A 95 38.41 4.77 -49.19
CA SER A 95 37.62 4.87 -50.45
C SER A 95 37.44 3.70 -51.45
N ALA A 96 36.17 3.39 -51.81
CA ALA A 96 35.68 3.36 -53.21
C ALA A 96 34.16 3.11 -53.34
N ASP A 97 33.54 3.90 -54.22
CA ASP A 97 32.23 3.86 -54.89
C ASP A 97 31.39 2.56 -54.92
N ASN A 98 30.08 2.69 -54.65
CA ASN A 98 29.04 2.72 -55.69
C ASN A 98 27.61 2.85 -55.11
N LYS A 99 26.84 3.80 -55.67
CA LYS A 99 25.48 3.73 -56.26
C LYS A 99 24.48 2.71 -55.69
N ASP A 100 23.17 2.96 -55.59
CA ASP A 100 22.24 4.05 -55.87
C ASP A 100 20.88 3.57 -55.31
N GLU A 101 19.93 4.50 -55.24
CA GLU A 101 18.46 4.31 -55.08
C GLU A 101 17.80 4.37 -53.68
N ALA A 102 17.40 5.60 -53.37
CA ALA A 102 16.00 6.05 -53.13
C ALA A 102 15.25 5.49 -51.88
N VAL A 103 14.67 6.29 -50.98
CA VAL A 103 13.88 7.53 -51.13
C VAL A 103 14.00 8.38 -49.84
N SER A 104 14.07 9.70 -50.04
CA SER A 104 14.01 10.80 -49.06
C SER A 104 12.59 11.42 -49.10
N PRO A 105 12.26 12.55 -48.42
CA PRO A 105 12.27 12.93 -46.99
C PRO A 105 10.82 13.40 -46.58
N VAL A 106 10.45 13.79 -45.35
CA VAL A 106 10.63 15.08 -44.65
C VAL A 106 9.77 15.03 -43.35
N PRO A 107 10.12 15.78 -42.28
CA PRO A 107 9.61 15.62 -40.92
C PRO A 107 8.71 16.78 -40.42
N GLU A 108 7.97 16.56 -39.33
CA GLU A 108 7.39 17.60 -38.45
C GLU A 108 7.20 16.97 -37.05
N SER A 109 8.10 17.25 -36.08
CA SER A 109 7.97 18.17 -34.92
C SER A 109 6.71 17.89 -34.04
N VAL A 110 6.77 17.79 -32.70
CA VAL A 110 7.24 18.81 -31.74
C VAL A 110 7.57 18.20 -30.36
N ASP A 111 8.80 18.48 -29.93
CA ASP A 111 9.36 18.81 -28.60
C ASP A 111 9.20 17.94 -27.35
N THR A 112 10.34 17.29 -27.06
CA THR A 112 10.90 17.06 -25.72
C THR A 112 11.55 18.35 -25.22
N CYS A 113 11.54 18.62 -23.91
CA CYS A 113 12.39 19.67 -23.33
C CYS A 113 13.32 19.12 -22.26
N GLU A 114 14.59 19.03 -22.66
CA GLU A 114 15.76 18.80 -21.83
C GLU A 114 16.25 20.08 -21.13
N THR A 115 16.98 19.84 -20.05
CA THR A 115 17.95 20.68 -19.34
C THR A 115 18.89 21.47 -20.27
N PRO A 116 19.24 22.74 -19.97
CA PRO A 116 20.38 23.41 -20.62
C PRO A 116 21.63 23.39 -19.75
N THR A 117 22.75 23.00 -20.35
CA THR A 117 24.12 23.23 -19.86
C THR A 117 24.81 24.25 -20.77
N VAL A 118 25.21 25.38 -20.17
CA VAL A 118 26.28 26.36 -20.50
C VAL A 118 26.76 26.52 -21.96
N PRO A 119 26.71 27.76 -22.49
CA PRO A 119 27.75 28.29 -23.37
C PRO A 119 28.48 29.52 -22.81
N ARG A 120 29.64 29.74 -23.42
CA ARG A 120 30.78 30.62 -23.12
C ARG A 120 30.47 32.13 -23.27
N VAL A 121 31.20 32.92 -22.50
CA VAL A 121 31.14 34.39 -22.39
C VAL A 121 31.72 35.07 -23.64
N ASP A 122 30.93 35.96 -24.26
CA ASP A 122 31.41 37.08 -25.07
C ASP A 122 30.80 38.39 -24.53
N ASN A 123 31.65 39.38 -24.34
CA ASN A 123 31.33 40.76 -23.93
C ASN A 123 30.58 41.49 -25.06
N ASP A 124 29.54 42.27 -24.73
CA ASP A 124 29.53 43.75 -24.75
C ASP A 124 28.08 44.27 -24.61
N GLY A 125 27.88 45.44 -24.01
CA GLY A 125 26.62 46.19 -24.09
C GLY A 125 25.76 46.32 -22.82
N THR A 126 26.10 47.31 -22.00
CA THR A 126 25.21 48.28 -21.31
C THR A 126 23.70 47.98 -21.25
N GLN A 127 23.16 47.73 -20.05
CA GLN A 127 22.07 48.48 -19.39
C GLN A 127 21.44 47.66 -18.22
N ALA A 128 21.12 48.37 -17.14
CA ALA A 128 20.81 47.83 -15.81
C ALA A 128 19.56 46.92 -15.74
N PRO A 129 19.56 45.84 -14.93
CA PRO A 129 18.33 45.16 -14.57
C PRO A 129 17.72 45.79 -13.31
N SER A 130 16.49 46.29 -13.49
CA SER A 130 15.57 46.60 -12.40
C SER A 130 15.35 45.36 -11.54
N SER A 131 15.57 45.53 -10.24
CA SER A 131 15.40 44.52 -9.21
C SER A 131 13.92 44.10 -9.10
N GLN A 132 13.54 43.01 -9.76
CA GLN A 132 12.30 42.31 -9.42
C GLN A 132 12.56 41.40 -8.21
N ASN A 133 12.03 41.84 -7.07
CA ASN A 133 11.85 41.08 -5.84
C ASN A 133 11.15 39.74 -6.12
N SER A 134 11.90 38.65 -6.27
CA SER A 134 11.35 37.30 -6.15
C SER A 134 11.14 36.98 -4.67
N LYS A 135 9.92 37.22 -4.18
CA LYS A 135 9.49 36.74 -2.85
C LYS A 135 9.70 35.23 -2.81
N THR A 136 10.72 34.79 -2.07
CA THR A 136 11.04 33.39 -1.80
C THR A 136 9.97 32.84 -0.84
N SER A 137 8.81 32.48 -1.37
CA SER A 137 7.81 31.73 -0.60
C SER A 137 8.40 30.36 -0.29
N ARG A 138 8.72 30.11 0.99
CA ARG A 138 9.08 28.78 1.51
C ARG A 138 7.90 27.83 1.23
N ARG A 139 7.94 27.10 0.11
CA ARG A 139 6.95 26.05 -0.17
C ARG A 139 7.09 24.97 0.92
N LEU A 140 6.00 24.66 1.62
CA LEU A 140 5.99 23.60 2.63
C LEU A 140 6.50 22.26 2.02
N PRO A 141 7.23 21.42 2.78
CA PRO A 141 7.61 20.10 2.30
C PRO A 141 6.39 19.27 1.89
N ALA A 142 6.57 18.39 0.91
CA ALA A 142 5.51 17.54 0.33
C ALA A 142 4.67 16.79 1.38
N VAL A 143 5.34 16.21 2.38
CA VAL A 143 4.71 15.46 3.48
C VAL A 143 3.71 16.32 4.26
N PHE A 144 4.10 17.54 4.63
CA PHE A 144 3.22 18.44 5.38
C PHE A 144 2.04 18.86 4.52
N ARG A 145 2.23 19.15 3.23
CA ARG A 145 1.11 19.49 2.33
C ARG A 145 0.09 18.36 2.19
N LEU A 146 0.55 17.10 2.11
CA LEU A 146 -0.34 15.92 2.08
C LEU A 146 -1.09 15.74 3.41
N LEU A 147 -0.42 15.89 4.56
CA LEU A 147 -1.03 15.80 5.88
C LEU A 147 -2.01 16.95 6.19
N LEU A 148 -1.82 18.10 5.54
CA LEU A 148 -2.76 19.22 5.62
C LEU A 148 -4.03 18.97 4.80
N ASN A 149 -4.04 18.02 3.86
CA ASN A 149 -5.23 17.64 3.12
C ASN A 149 -6.12 16.73 4.01
N PRO A 150 -7.31 17.19 4.44
CA PRO A 150 -8.14 16.45 5.39
C PRO A 150 -8.61 15.09 4.84
N ARG A 151 -8.79 14.95 3.52
CA ARG A 151 -9.20 13.68 2.90
C ARG A 151 -8.09 12.63 3.01
N ILE A 152 -6.86 13.01 2.70
CA ILE A 152 -5.70 12.12 2.78
C ILE A 152 -5.42 11.73 4.23
N THR A 153 -5.47 12.68 5.16
CA THR A 153 -5.27 12.40 6.59
C THR A 153 -6.33 11.45 7.15
N VAL A 154 -7.61 11.62 6.78
CA VAL A 154 -8.67 10.69 7.17
C VAL A 154 -8.42 9.31 6.60
N GLY A 155 -8.06 9.21 5.32
CA GLY A 155 -7.74 7.93 4.69
C GLY A 155 -6.57 7.23 5.38
N ILE A 156 -5.50 7.95 5.70
CA ILE A 156 -4.33 7.45 6.43
C ILE A 156 -4.72 6.93 7.82
N ILE A 157 -5.51 7.69 8.58
CA ILE A 157 -5.99 7.27 9.90
C ILE A 157 -6.87 6.02 9.77
N GLY A 158 -7.78 5.99 8.78
CA GLY A 158 -8.61 4.83 8.49
C GLY A 158 -7.78 3.59 8.17
N GLY A 159 -6.77 3.72 7.30
CA GLY A 159 -5.84 2.64 6.95
C GLY A 159 -5.01 2.16 8.14
N LEU A 160 -4.57 3.07 9.02
CA LEU A 160 -3.86 2.72 10.26
C LEU A 160 -4.75 1.92 11.21
N LEU A 161 -5.98 2.37 11.45
CA LEU A 161 -6.92 1.67 12.34
C LEU A 161 -7.29 0.30 11.77
N GLN A 162 -7.53 0.24 10.45
CA GLN A 162 -7.88 -0.98 9.76
C GLN A 162 -6.74 -2.01 9.79
N SER A 163 -5.48 -1.57 9.62
CA SER A 163 -4.31 -2.46 9.73
C SER A 163 -4.09 -2.93 11.17
N ALA A 164 -4.29 -2.06 12.17
CA ALA A 164 -4.25 -2.46 13.57
C ALA A 164 -5.27 -3.55 13.90
N LEU A 165 -6.51 -3.41 13.44
CA LEU A 165 -7.56 -4.42 13.63
C LEU A 165 -7.26 -5.74 12.91
N ASN A 166 -6.66 -5.67 11.72
CA ASN A 166 -6.34 -6.86 10.93
C ASN A 166 -5.25 -7.73 11.60
N VAL A 167 -4.23 -7.10 12.18
CA VAL A 167 -3.07 -7.79 12.78
C VAL A 167 -3.26 -8.01 14.29
N ALA A 168 -4.30 -7.43 14.92
CA ALA A 168 -4.53 -7.53 16.36
C ALA A 168 -4.52 -8.98 16.88
N PHE A 169 -5.07 -9.89 16.08
CA PHE A 169 -5.20 -11.29 16.42
C PHE A 169 -3.89 -12.08 16.45
N ASP A 170 -2.83 -11.60 15.81
CA ASP A 170 -1.54 -12.30 15.71
C ASP A 170 -0.94 -12.62 17.08
N SER A 171 -1.18 -11.73 18.06
CA SER A 171 -0.71 -11.90 19.44
C SER A 171 -1.68 -12.65 20.35
N THR A 172 -2.99 -12.62 20.05
CA THR A 172 -4.01 -13.10 20.99
C THR A 172 -4.61 -14.44 20.61
N LEU A 173 -4.79 -14.73 19.32
CA LEU A 173 -5.43 -15.98 18.90
C LEU A 173 -4.64 -17.22 19.33
N PRO A 174 -3.30 -17.28 19.14
CA PRO A 174 -2.52 -18.43 19.62
C PRO A 174 -2.69 -18.68 21.12
N LEU A 175 -2.61 -17.61 21.92
CA LEU A 175 -2.78 -17.68 23.38
C LEU A 175 -4.18 -18.16 23.76
N VAL A 176 -5.21 -17.73 23.04
CA VAL A 176 -6.60 -18.08 23.34
C VAL A 176 -6.89 -19.54 23.01
N VAL A 177 -6.42 -20.04 21.87
CA VAL A 177 -6.64 -21.44 21.51
C VAL A 177 -5.78 -22.40 22.34
N GLU A 178 -4.62 -21.95 22.82
CA GLU A 178 -3.83 -22.66 23.83
C GLU A 178 -4.56 -22.70 25.17
N ASP A 179 -4.92 -21.54 25.72
CA ASP A 179 -5.50 -21.44 27.07
C ASP A 179 -6.89 -22.09 27.17
N ILE A 180 -7.75 -21.92 26.16
CA ILE A 180 -9.14 -22.42 26.21
C ILE A 180 -9.23 -23.88 25.74
N PHE A 181 -8.52 -24.23 24.66
CA PHE A 181 -8.69 -25.53 24.00
C PHE A 181 -7.50 -26.48 24.15
N GLY A 182 -6.39 -26.04 24.78
CA GLY A 182 -5.17 -26.83 24.88
C GLY A 182 -4.52 -27.11 23.52
N TRP A 183 -4.74 -26.26 22.52
CA TRP A 183 -4.20 -26.50 21.19
C TRP A 183 -2.68 -26.39 21.19
N ASN A 184 -2.04 -27.40 20.59
CA ASN A 184 -0.61 -27.38 20.33
C ASN A 184 -0.23 -26.32 19.28
N GLN A 185 1.06 -26.11 19.09
CA GLN A 185 1.64 -25.09 18.22
C GLN A 185 1.19 -25.21 16.76
N THR A 186 0.99 -26.43 16.26
CA THR A 186 0.42 -26.68 14.94
C THR A 186 -1.02 -26.17 14.87
N GLY A 187 -1.87 -26.49 15.85
CA GLY A 187 -3.24 -25.97 15.95
C GLY A 187 -3.29 -24.44 16.05
N GLN A 188 -2.38 -23.85 16.81
CA GLN A 188 -2.22 -22.39 16.91
C GLN A 188 -1.89 -21.74 15.56
N GLY A 189 -1.06 -22.37 14.72
CA GLY A 189 -0.80 -21.90 13.36
C GLY A 189 -2.00 -22.05 12.43
N LEU A 190 -2.73 -23.18 12.54
CA LEU A 190 -3.89 -23.49 11.69
C LEU A 190 -5.06 -22.53 11.89
N ILE A 191 -5.25 -21.94 13.09
CA ILE A 191 -6.39 -21.06 13.33
C ILE A 191 -6.39 -19.83 12.40
N PHE A 192 -5.22 -19.32 12.01
CA PHE A 192 -5.10 -18.16 11.12
C PHE A 192 -5.69 -18.40 9.73
N ILE A 193 -5.75 -19.66 9.28
CA ILE A 193 -6.38 -20.05 8.02
C ILE A 193 -7.84 -19.57 7.97
N THR A 194 -8.53 -19.55 9.12
CA THR A 194 -9.93 -19.10 9.20
C THR A 194 -10.11 -17.63 8.84
N ILE A 195 -9.16 -16.75 9.20
CA ILE A 195 -9.16 -15.33 8.81
C ILE A 195 -8.64 -15.16 7.38
N LEU A 196 -7.65 -15.97 6.99
CA LEU A 196 -6.94 -15.82 5.73
C LEU A 196 -7.72 -16.32 4.51
N ILE A 197 -8.49 -17.41 4.63
CA ILE A 197 -9.30 -17.94 3.51
C ILE A 197 -10.23 -16.84 2.94
N PRO A 198 -11.01 -16.11 3.74
CA PRO A 198 -11.82 -15.00 3.25
C PRO A 198 -11.02 -13.88 2.58
N SER A 199 -9.77 -13.63 2.99
CA SER A 199 -8.94 -12.59 2.37
C SER A 199 -8.59 -12.87 0.91
N LEU A 200 -8.69 -14.13 0.46
CA LEU A 200 -8.54 -14.48 -0.95
C LEU A 200 -9.62 -13.85 -1.85
N LEU A 201 -10.73 -13.38 -1.26
CA LEU A 201 -11.80 -12.66 -1.96
C LEU A 201 -11.51 -11.16 -2.11
N GLN A 202 -10.43 -10.63 -1.54
CA GLN A 202 -10.06 -9.21 -1.68
C GLN A 202 -10.01 -8.72 -3.14
N PRO A 203 -9.48 -9.46 -4.13
CA PRO A 203 -9.51 -9.03 -5.54
C PRO A 203 -10.94 -8.90 -6.11
N VAL A 204 -11.90 -9.68 -5.61
CA VAL A 204 -13.31 -9.57 -6.01
C VAL A 204 -13.91 -8.29 -5.44
N PHE A 205 -13.70 -8.04 -4.14
CA PHE A 205 -14.16 -6.80 -3.51
C PHE A 205 -13.45 -5.56 -4.04
N GLY A 206 -12.19 -5.68 -4.50
CA GLY A 206 -11.49 -4.64 -5.25
C GLY A 206 -12.22 -4.27 -6.54
N ARG A 207 -12.58 -5.27 -7.37
CA ARG A 207 -13.37 -5.02 -8.60
C ARG A 207 -14.73 -4.37 -8.31
N ILE A 208 -15.39 -4.77 -7.23
CA ILE A 208 -16.66 -4.16 -6.79
C ILE A 208 -16.42 -2.70 -6.38
N THR A 209 -15.37 -2.43 -5.60
CA THR A 209 -14.96 -1.10 -5.15
C THR A 209 -14.65 -0.17 -6.32
N ASP A 210 -14.00 -0.69 -7.36
CA ASP A 210 -13.66 0.08 -8.57
C ASP A 210 -14.90 0.38 -9.41
N LYS A 211 -15.83 -0.58 -9.52
CA LYS A 211 -17.09 -0.41 -10.25
C LYS A 211 -18.03 0.57 -9.55
N TYR A 212 -18.09 0.54 -8.22
CA TYR A 212 -18.99 1.36 -7.40
C TYR A 212 -18.22 2.43 -6.63
N GLN A 213 -17.63 3.39 -7.37
CA GLN A 213 -16.84 4.48 -6.77
C GLN A 213 -17.61 5.28 -5.71
N GLN A 214 -18.89 5.57 -5.95
CA GLN A 214 -19.78 6.28 -5.00
C GLN A 214 -20.11 5.44 -3.76
N GLY A 215 -19.90 4.12 -3.83
CA GLY A 215 -20.16 3.17 -2.74
C GLY A 215 -18.95 2.87 -1.87
N ARG A 216 -17.74 3.35 -2.22
CA ARG A 216 -16.49 3.05 -1.49
C ARG A 216 -16.58 3.36 -0.01
N ARG A 217 -17.13 4.52 0.34
CA ARG A 217 -17.37 4.92 1.74
C ARG A 217 -18.25 3.91 2.48
N LEU A 218 -19.33 3.45 1.84
CA LEU A 218 -20.26 2.50 2.44
C LEU A 218 -19.65 1.09 2.53
N LEU A 219 -18.85 0.67 1.55
CA LEU A 219 -18.14 -0.61 1.58
C LEU A 219 -17.06 -0.63 2.66
N GLY A 220 -16.25 0.43 2.73
CA GLY A 220 -15.22 0.62 3.75
C GLY A 220 -15.80 0.60 5.16
N ALA A 221 -16.79 1.46 5.42
CA ALA A 221 -17.47 1.52 6.71
C ALA A 221 -18.28 0.27 7.00
N GLY A 222 -19.00 -0.24 6.00
CA GLY A 222 -19.88 -1.41 6.12
C GLY A 222 -19.13 -2.65 6.53
N GLY A 223 -17.92 -2.89 5.99
CA GLY A 223 -17.07 -3.99 6.45
C GLY A 223 -16.67 -3.88 7.92
N CYS A 224 -16.25 -2.69 8.37
CA CYS A 224 -15.93 -2.47 9.80
C CYS A 224 -17.16 -2.64 10.71
N LEU A 225 -18.28 -2.01 10.34
CA LEU A 225 -19.52 -2.07 11.11
C LEU A 225 -20.11 -3.49 11.13
N LEU A 226 -19.96 -4.24 10.03
CA LEU A 226 -20.33 -5.65 9.97
C LEU A 226 -19.44 -6.48 10.90
N ALA A 227 -18.13 -6.24 10.94
CA ALA A 227 -17.19 -6.99 11.79
C ALA A 227 -17.44 -6.75 13.29
N THR A 228 -17.91 -5.55 13.66
CA THR A 228 -18.13 -5.11 15.05
C THR A 228 -18.89 -6.12 15.93
N PRO A 229 -20.12 -6.56 15.59
CA PRO A 229 -20.83 -7.54 16.39
C PRO A 229 -20.09 -8.88 16.47
N PHE A 230 -19.40 -9.32 15.42
CA PHE A 230 -18.67 -10.58 15.44
C PHE A 230 -17.41 -10.54 16.30
N TYR A 231 -16.70 -9.40 16.32
CA TYR A 231 -15.64 -9.15 17.30
C TYR A 231 -16.19 -9.25 18.72
N VAL A 232 -17.33 -8.63 19.03
CA VAL A 232 -17.94 -8.73 20.36
C VAL A 232 -18.37 -10.17 20.67
N LEU A 233 -18.96 -10.89 19.71
CA LEU A 233 -19.44 -12.27 19.89
C LEU A 233 -18.31 -13.28 20.17
N LEU A 234 -17.06 -12.98 19.81
CA LEU A 234 -15.92 -13.82 20.18
C LEU A 234 -15.79 -14.01 21.71
N ARG A 235 -16.35 -13.10 22.51
CA ARG A 235 -16.44 -13.24 23.97
C ARG A 235 -17.18 -14.51 24.44
N LEU A 236 -18.03 -15.08 23.58
CA LEU A 236 -18.82 -16.28 23.89
C LEU A 236 -17.95 -17.55 23.92
N VAL A 237 -16.76 -17.47 23.32
CA VAL A 237 -15.75 -18.52 23.37
C VAL A 237 -15.10 -18.53 24.75
N THR A 238 -15.48 -19.52 25.56
CA THR A 238 -15.18 -19.54 27.00
C THR A 238 -14.63 -20.86 27.52
N HIS A 239 -14.96 -21.98 26.89
CA HIS A 239 -14.62 -23.32 27.38
C HIS A 239 -14.31 -24.27 26.22
N ASP A 240 -13.63 -25.38 26.52
CA ASP A 240 -13.36 -26.41 25.54
C ASP A 240 -14.62 -27.23 25.19
N SER A 241 -15.11 -27.04 23.97
CA SER A 241 -16.06 -27.95 23.33
C SER A 241 -15.94 -27.85 21.82
N ILE A 242 -16.42 -28.88 21.10
CA ILE A 242 -16.45 -28.86 19.63
C ILE A 242 -17.29 -27.67 19.13
N GLY A 243 -18.41 -27.38 19.79
CA GLY A 243 -19.26 -26.24 19.45
C GLY A 243 -18.53 -24.90 19.57
N GLN A 244 -17.69 -24.73 20.60
CA GLN A 244 -16.91 -23.52 20.82
C GLN A 244 -15.77 -23.35 19.80
N LYS A 245 -15.12 -24.44 19.41
CA LYS A 245 -14.12 -24.45 18.33
C LYS A 245 -14.75 -24.02 16.99
N VAL A 246 -15.90 -24.59 16.66
CA VAL A 246 -16.66 -24.23 15.45
C VAL A 246 -17.12 -22.77 15.51
N LEU A 247 -17.66 -22.33 16.64
CA LEU A 247 -18.09 -20.94 16.85
C LEU A 247 -16.93 -19.96 16.61
N LEU A 248 -15.75 -20.23 17.20
CA LEU A 248 -14.55 -19.42 16.98
C LEU A 248 -14.23 -19.34 15.48
N CYS A 249 -14.11 -20.48 14.80
CA CYS A 249 -13.77 -20.51 13.37
C CYS A 249 -14.77 -19.75 12.49
N VAL A 250 -16.07 -19.91 12.74
CA VAL A 250 -17.13 -19.22 11.97
C VAL A 250 -17.06 -17.71 12.19
N LEU A 251 -16.88 -17.26 13.44
CA LEU A 251 -16.74 -15.83 13.75
C LEU A 251 -15.50 -15.23 13.08
N LEU A 252 -14.36 -15.93 13.13
CA LEU A 252 -13.12 -15.48 12.49
C LEU A 252 -13.22 -15.42 10.96
N VAL A 253 -13.93 -16.36 10.32
CA VAL A 253 -14.24 -16.33 8.89
C VAL A 253 -15.06 -15.10 8.53
N ILE A 254 -16.11 -14.80 9.31
CA ILE A 254 -16.97 -13.64 9.06
C ILE A 254 -16.19 -12.33 9.26
N ILE A 255 -15.35 -12.26 10.30
CA ILE A 255 -14.46 -11.11 10.51
C ILE A 255 -13.50 -10.97 9.33
N GLY A 256 -12.81 -12.03 8.92
CA GLY A 256 -11.90 -12.01 7.77
C GLY A 256 -12.60 -11.52 6.50
N LEU A 257 -13.83 -11.97 6.24
CA LEU A 257 -14.64 -11.53 5.10
C LEU A 257 -14.99 -10.03 5.19
N ALA A 258 -15.42 -9.58 6.37
CA ALA A 258 -15.77 -8.19 6.60
C ALA A 258 -14.56 -7.25 6.43
N MET A 259 -13.38 -7.67 6.88
CA MET A 259 -12.11 -6.96 6.67
C MET A 259 -11.69 -6.97 5.20
N ALA A 260 -11.92 -8.07 4.48
CA ALA A 260 -11.66 -8.20 3.04
C ALA A 260 -12.52 -7.27 2.18
N ILE A 261 -13.73 -6.90 2.64
CA ILE A 261 -14.57 -5.88 2.01
C ILE A 261 -14.03 -4.47 2.30
N SER A 262 -13.64 -4.22 3.56
CA SER A 262 -13.30 -2.87 4.03
C SER A 262 -11.97 -2.35 3.47
N MET A 263 -10.91 -3.18 3.52
CA MET A 263 -9.54 -2.78 3.18
C MET A 263 -9.40 -2.22 1.75
N PRO A 264 -9.87 -2.92 0.68
CA PRO A 264 -9.74 -2.41 -0.68
C PRO A 264 -10.44 -1.06 -0.88
N ALA A 265 -11.57 -0.84 -0.22
CA ALA A 265 -12.33 0.41 -0.33
C ALA A 265 -11.60 1.61 0.27
N ILE A 266 -10.96 1.42 1.42
CA ILE A 266 -10.15 2.47 2.07
C ILE A 266 -8.91 2.79 1.22
N ILE A 267 -8.21 1.77 0.71
CA ILE A 267 -7.01 1.96 -0.13
C ILE A 267 -7.36 2.67 -1.44
N ALA A 268 -8.46 2.28 -2.10
CA ALA A 268 -8.90 2.90 -3.34
C ALA A 268 -9.22 4.39 -3.16
N GLU A 269 -9.85 4.76 -2.04
CA GLU A 269 -10.17 6.16 -1.75
C GLU A 269 -8.92 6.99 -1.46
N ILE A 270 -7.95 6.44 -0.71
CA ILE A 270 -6.65 7.07 -0.51
C ILE A 270 -5.95 7.30 -1.85
N GLY A 271 -5.96 6.30 -2.74
CA GLY A 271 -5.38 6.42 -4.08
C GLY A 271 -5.99 7.56 -4.88
N THR A 272 -7.33 7.61 -4.95
CA THR A 272 -8.04 8.71 -5.63
C THR A 272 -7.75 10.07 -5.00
N ALA A 273 -7.66 10.16 -3.67
CA ALA A 273 -7.34 11.42 -2.99
C ALA A 273 -5.91 11.92 -3.30
N VAL A 274 -4.94 11.01 -3.45
CA VAL A 274 -3.57 11.34 -3.86
C VAL A 274 -3.53 11.78 -5.32
N GLU A 275 -4.26 11.10 -6.21
CA GLU A 275 -4.38 11.46 -7.63
C GLU A 275 -5.06 12.81 -7.85
N ASP A 276 -6.12 13.12 -7.10
CA ASP A 276 -6.82 14.41 -7.20
C ASP A 276 -5.91 15.57 -6.78
N GLN A 277 -5.08 15.36 -5.74
CA GLN A 277 -4.08 16.34 -5.34
C GLN A 277 -2.98 16.54 -6.39
N GLU A 278 -2.62 15.50 -7.14
CA GLU A 278 -1.70 15.60 -8.28
C GLU A 278 -2.29 16.45 -9.42
N LYS A 279 -3.59 16.30 -9.72
CA LYS A 279 -4.27 17.11 -10.74
C LYS A 279 -4.35 18.59 -10.36
N GLU A 280 -4.53 18.90 -9.09
CA GLU A 280 -4.63 20.27 -8.59
C GLU A 280 -3.27 21.00 -8.55
N ASP A 281 -2.15 20.29 -8.37
CA ASP A 281 -0.79 20.85 -8.42
C ASP A 281 0.15 20.01 -9.32
N PRO A 282 0.07 20.16 -10.65
CA PRO A 282 0.96 19.44 -11.58
C PRO A 282 2.45 19.76 -11.39
N GLN A 283 2.79 20.92 -10.80
CA GLN A 283 4.19 21.26 -10.48
C GLN A 283 4.71 20.49 -9.26
N ALA A 284 3.83 20.02 -8.37
CA ALA A 284 4.20 19.14 -7.26
C ALA A 284 4.58 17.71 -7.72
N VAL A 285 4.19 17.29 -8.93
CA VAL A 285 4.57 16.01 -9.52
C VAL A 285 6.09 15.93 -9.76
N LYS A 286 6.72 17.04 -10.19
CA LYS A 286 8.19 17.15 -10.25
C LYS A 286 8.87 17.10 -8.87
N GLY A 287 8.10 17.22 -7.78
CA GLY A 287 8.55 17.19 -6.39
C GLY A 287 8.26 15.90 -5.63
N GLY A 288 7.82 14.82 -6.29
CA GLY A 288 7.67 13.50 -5.66
C GLY A 288 6.51 13.37 -4.67
N VAL A 289 5.46 14.21 -4.78
CA VAL A 289 4.31 14.21 -3.86
C VAL A 289 3.55 12.88 -3.87
N VAL A 290 3.32 12.27 -5.04
CA VAL A 290 2.63 10.97 -5.15
C VAL A 290 3.41 9.86 -4.45
N ALA A 291 4.72 9.77 -4.71
CA ALA A 291 5.61 8.81 -4.05
C ALA A 291 5.65 9.04 -2.53
N THR A 292 5.67 10.31 -2.11
CA THR A 292 5.60 10.69 -0.69
C THR A 292 4.27 10.27 -0.06
N GLY A 293 3.14 10.45 -0.74
CA GLY A 293 1.82 10.03 -0.30
C GLY A 293 1.74 8.52 -0.08
N TRP A 294 2.15 7.72 -1.06
CA TRP A 294 2.20 6.26 -0.93
C TRP A 294 3.20 5.78 0.13
N SER A 295 4.31 6.49 0.32
CA SER A 295 5.24 6.19 1.41
C SER A 295 4.62 6.43 2.80
N LEU A 296 3.80 7.46 2.93
CA LEU A 296 3.10 7.83 4.16
C LEU A 296 2.00 6.81 4.50
N VAL A 297 1.25 6.35 3.50
CA VAL A 297 0.26 5.28 3.63
C VAL A 297 0.91 3.99 4.13
N ASN A 298 2.05 3.61 3.55
CA ASN A 298 2.81 2.44 3.98
C ASN A 298 3.37 2.59 5.40
N ALA A 299 3.84 3.78 5.76
CA ALA A 299 4.31 4.06 7.12
C ALA A 299 3.17 3.94 8.15
N ALA A 300 1.98 4.47 7.83
CA ALA A 300 0.80 4.35 8.67
C ALA A 300 0.31 2.92 8.80
N TYR A 301 0.32 2.15 7.71
CA TYR A 301 0.02 0.73 7.73
C TYR A 301 0.98 -0.05 8.64
N ALA A 302 2.29 0.21 8.54
CA ALA A 302 3.29 -0.41 9.39
C ALA A 302 3.11 -0.03 10.88
N ALA A 303 2.74 1.23 11.16
CA ALA A 303 2.40 1.66 12.52
C ALA A 303 1.18 0.90 13.05
N GLY A 304 0.14 0.71 12.23
CA GLY A 304 -1.02 -0.10 12.59
C GLY A 304 -0.65 -1.55 12.91
N CYS A 305 0.17 -2.20 12.08
CA CYS A 305 0.67 -3.56 12.32
C CYS A 305 1.46 -3.69 13.64
N LEU A 306 2.10 -2.62 14.12
CA LEU A 306 2.77 -2.59 15.42
C LEU A 306 1.76 -2.39 16.56
N ILE A 307 0.86 -1.42 16.41
CA ILE A 307 -0.10 -1.02 17.45
C ILE A 307 -1.12 -2.14 17.72
N GLY A 308 -1.62 -2.81 16.68
CA GLY A 308 -2.68 -3.82 16.77
C GLY A 308 -2.37 -4.96 17.75
N PRO A 309 -1.30 -5.74 17.52
CA PRO A 309 -0.88 -6.82 18.42
C PRO A 309 -0.57 -6.32 19.83
N LEU A 310 0.09 -5.17 19.98
CA LEU A 310 0.38 -4.60 21.30
C LEU A 310 -0.91 -4.27 22.05
N PHE A 311 -1.85 -3.60 21.39
CA PHE A 311 -3.16 -3.26 21.95
C PHE A 311 -3.92 -4.52 22.39
N ALA A 312 -4.06 -5.50 21.51
CA ALA A 312 -4.82 -6.71 21.79
C ALA A 312 -4.15 -7.59 22.86
N GLY A 313 -2.83 -7.79 22.75
CA GLY A 313 -2.04 -8.58 23.68
C GLY A 313 -1.98 -7.98 25.09
N LEU A 314 -1.79 -6.67 25.22
CA LEU A 314 -1.76 -6.00 26.53
C LEU A 314 -3.11 -6.09 27.24
N ILE A 315 -4.22 -5.86 26.51
CA ILE A 315 -5.57 -6.00 27.08
C ILE A 315 -5.85 -7.45 27.46
N ARG A 316 -5.43 -8.40 26.62
CA ARG A 316 -5.60 -9.84 26.90
C ARG A 316 -4.86 -10.25 28.17
N ASN A 317 -3.68 -9.72 28.41
CA ASN A 317 -2.89 -10.00 29.60
C ASN A 317 -3.48 -9.33 30.85
N ALA A 318 -3.99 -8.09 30.72
CA ALA A 318 -4.51 -7.33 31.85
C ALA A 318 -5.95 -7.70 32.26
N ALA A 319 -6.82 -8.00 31.30
CA ALA A 319 -8.27 -8.10 31.50
C ALA A 319 -8.93 -9.31 30.81
N GLY A 320 -8.15 -10.21 30.22
CA GLY A 320 -8.63 -11.46 29.63
C GLY A 320 -9.34 -11.32 28.28
N TRP A 321 -9.73 -12.47 27.72
CA TRP A 321 -10.25 -12.59 26.35
C TRP A 321 -11.58 -11.85 26.11
N GLN A 322 -12.51 -11.89 27.06
CA GLN A 322 -13.80 -11.22 26.87
C GLN A 322 -13.64 -9.69 26.75
N THR A 323 -12.71 -9.10 27.51
CA THR A 323 -12.42 -7.67 27.42
C THR A 323 -11.72 -7.32 26.12
N THR A 324 -10.73 -8.12 25.70
CA THR A 324 -10.03 -7.91 24.42
C THR A 324 -11.00 -7.89 23.24
N THR A 325 -11.89 -8.88 23.15
CA THR A 325 -12.86 -9.01 22.06
C THR A 325 -13.86 -7.87 22.04
N TRP A 326 -14.31 -7.41 23.20
CA TRP A 326 -15.16 -6.22 23.33
C TRP A 326 -14.43 -4.95 22.88
N CYS A 327 -13.18 -4.74 23.31
CA CYS A 327 -12.36 -3.61 22.91
C CYS A 327 -12.08 -3.61 21.39
N LEU A 328 -11.83 -4.77 20.79
CA LEU A 328 -11.67 -4.90 19.33
C LEU A 328 -12.97 -4.58 18.59
N GLY A 329 -14.12 -5.01 19.13
CA GLY A 329 -15.43 -4.65 18.60
C GLY A 329 -15.66 -3.14 18.65
N LEU A 330 -15.36 -2.50 19.79
CA LEU A 330 -15.46 -1.05 19.92
C LEU A 330 -14.54 -0.32 18.93
N LEU A 331 -13.28 -0.75 18.82
CA LEU A 331 -12.31 -0.18 17.88
C LEU A 331 -12.80 -0.32 16.42
N SER A 332 -13.35 -1.48 16.07
CA SER A 332 -13.94 -1.75 14.75
C SER A 332 -15.15 -0.85 14.49
N GLY A 333 -16.05 -0.69 15.47
CA GLY A 333 -17.22 0.17 15.36
C GLY A 333 -16.85 1.64 15.20
N VAL A 334 -15.93 2.13 16.02
CA VAL A 334 -15.40 3.51 15.93
C VAL A 334 -14.73 3.74 14.58
N THR A 335 -13.94 2.78 14.09
CA THR A 335 -13.31 2.86 12.77
C THR A 335 -14.36 2.90 11.66
N GLY A 336 -15.39 2.05 11.74
CA GLY A 336 -16.49 2.03 10.77
C GLY A 336 -17.27 3.35 10.74
N VAL A 337 -17.60 3.92 11.90
CA VAL A 337 -18.27 5.22 11.99
C VAL A 337 -17.35 6.34 11.46
N PHE A 338 -16.07 6.34 11.83
CA PHE A 338 -15.09 7.31 11.35
C PHE A 338 -14.97 7.29 9.82
N VAL A 339 -14.81 6.10 9.24
CA VAL A 339 -14.77 5.90 7.79
C VAL A 339 -16.08 6.35 7.15
N LEU A 340 -17.23 6.02 7.73
CA LEU A 340 -18.54 6.42 7.20
C LEU A 340 -18.72 7.94 7.16
N LEU A 341 -18.23 8.65 8.18
CA LEU A 341 -18.41 10.09 8.31
C LEU A 341 -17.44 10.89 7.45
N PHE A 342 -16.21 10.39 7.22
CA PHE A 342 -15.10 11.22 6.75
C PHE A 342 -14.37 10.74 5.49
N LEU A 343 -14.49 9.49 5.03
CA LEU A 343 -13.58 8.90 4.01
C LEU A 343 -13.57 9.65 2.65
N ASP A 344 -14.69 10.22 2.20
CA ASP A 344 -14.80 11.08 1.00
C ASP A 344 -15.12 12.55 1.39
N GLY A 345 -14.73 12.94 2.61
CA GLY A 345 -15.20 14.16 3.27
C GLY A 345 -16.53 13.98 4.00
N TRP A 346 -16.96 15.06 4.67
CA TRP A 346 -18.11 15.04 5.57
C TRP A 346 -19.39 14.57 4.88
N ILE A 347 -20.03 13.53 5.43
CA ILE A 347 -21.26 12.93 4.88
C ILE A 347 -22.41 13.93 4.68
N GLY A 348 -22.45 15.01 5.46
CA GLY A 348 -23.45 16.06 5.37
C GLY A 348 -23.15 17.19 4.37
N LYS A 349 -21.98 17.21 3.71
CA LYS A 349 -21.71 18.20 2.65
C LYS A 349 -22.53 17.81 1.42
N ARG A 350 -23.56 18.59 1.09
CA ARG A 350 -24.30 18.46 -0.18
C ARG A 350 -23.31 18.67 -1.33
N THR A 351 -23.10 17.64 -2.13
CA THR A 351 -22.26 17.72 -3.33
C THR A 351 -22.83 18.80 -4.26
N PRO A 352 -22.00 19.67 -4.85
CA PRO A 352 -22.46 20.69 -5.81
C PRO A 352 -23.31 20.11 -6.94
N LYS A 353 -23.02 18.86 -7.37
CA LYS A 353 -23.82 18.13 -8.36
C LYS A 353 -25.28 17.88 -7.93
N ALA A 354 -25.54 17.64 -6.65
CA ALA A 354 -26.90 17.47 -6.13
C ALA A 354 -27.65 18.81 -6.04
N LEU A 355 -26.93 19.91 -5.80
CA LEU A 355 -27.49 21.27 -5.85
C LEU A 355 -27.76 21.71 -7.29
N ILE A 356 -26.88 21.39 -8.24
CA ILE A 356 -27.08 21.66 -9.68
C ILE A 356 -28.23 20.83 -10.25
N ALA A 357 -28.33 19.55 -9.91
CA ALA A 357 -29.44 18.70 -10.33
C ALA A 357 -30.79 19.14 -9.73
N LYS A 358 -30.77 19.68 -8.51
CA LYS A 358 -31.95 20.25 -7.86
C LYS A 358 -32.33 21.62 -8.45
N ALA A 359 -31.35 22.49 -8.70
CA ALA A 359 -31.55 23.77 -9.37
C ALA A 359 -32.04 23.60 -10.82
N ALA A 360 -31.56 22.59 -11.54
CA ALA A 360 -32.04 22.25 -12.89
C ALA A 360 -33.49 21.73 -12.89
N LYS A 361 -33.93 21.07 -11.81
CA LYS A 361 -35.32 20.65 -11.63
C LYS A 361 -36.24 21.79 -11.17
N GLU A 362 -35.73 22.73 -10.40
CA GLU A 362 -36.50 23.89 -9.90
C GLU A 362 -36.58 25.04 -10.92
N GLY A 363 -35.68 25.09 -11.92
CA GLY A 363 -35.68 26.10 -13.00
C GLY A 363 -36.41 25.69 -14.29
N SER A 364 -37.05 24.52 -14.34
CA SER A 364 -37.88 24.06 -15.49
C SER A 364 -39.36 23.92 -15.15
N GLY A 365 -39.79 24.49 -14.02
CA GLY A 365 -41.18 24.50 -13.54
C GLY A 365 -41.90 25.80 -13.86
#